data_AF-A0A382Q285-F1
#
_entry.id   AF-A0A382Q285-F1
#
_cell.length_a   1.000
_cell.length_b   1.000
_cell.length_c   1.000
_cell.angle_alpha   90.00
_cell.angle_beta   90.00
_cell.angle_gamma   90.00
#
_symmetry.space_group_name_H-M   'P 1'
#
loop_
_entity.id
_entity.type
_entity.pdbx_description
1 polymer ?
#
loop_
_entity_poly.entity_id
_entity_poly.type
_entity_poly.pdbx_seq_one_letter_code
_entity_poly.pdbx_strand_id
1 'polypeptide(L)'
;MPTYDIVNEETKEHYTIFCKYSELEQYLIDNPMCKKLISAPAIVGDHIVKRMDGGMKEVFSRVAEGHPNSPLADRFGDNRTNKKKRVESVGRKHGLVKDGSQVVPNLSNTYKTT
;
A
#
# COMPACT_ATOMS: atom_id res chain seq x y z
N MET A 1 -28.46 -10.53 14.00
CA MET A 1 -28.29 -12.00 13.91
C MET A 1 -27.02 -12.23 13.10
N PRO A 2 -26.01 -12.94 13.64
CA PRO A 2 -24.72 -13.13 12.99
C PRO A 2 -24.76 -14.18 11.88
N THR A 3 -23.78 -14.12 10.96
CA THR A 3 -23.47 -15.19 10.00
C THR A 3 -22.34 -16.06 10.55
N TYR A 4 -22.43 -17.37 10.34
CA TYR A 4 -21.41 -18.31 10.75
C TYR A 4 -21.00 -19.19 9.57
N ASP A 5 -19.69 -19.37 9.39
CA ASP A 5 -19.14 -20.29 8.42
C ASP A 5 -18.91 -21.65 9.10
N ILE A 6 -19.45 -22.70 8.48
CA ILE A 6 -19.38 -24.09 8.95
C ILE A 6 -18.73 -24.92 7.84
N VAL A 7 -17.85 -25.83 8.24
CA VAL A 7 -17.24 -26.81 7.34
C VAL A 7 -17.70 -28.19 7.73
N ASN A 8 -18.18 -28.96 6.75
CA ASN A 8 -18.42 -30.39 6.91
C ASN A 8 -17.11 -31.14 6.61
N GLU A 9 -16.61 -31.94 7.56
CA GLU A 9 -15.33 -32.64 7.40
C GLU A 9 -15.36 -33.75 6.35
N GLU A 10 -16.53 -34.33 6.05
CA GLU A 10 -16.65 -35.43 5.08
C GLU A 10 -16.68 -34.92 3.64
N THR A 11 -17.48 -33.88 3.38
CA THR A 11 -17.64 -33.34 2.02
C THR A 11 -16.68 -32.19 1.72
N LYS A 12 -16.01 -31.64 2.76
CA LYS A 12 -15.17 -30.43 2.69
C LYS A 12 -15.90 -29.20 2.13
N GLU A 13 -17.22 -29.19 2.22
CA GLU A 13 -18.04 -28.09 1.75
C GLU A 13 -18.15 -26.99 2.81
N HIS A 14 -18.08 -25.75 2.34
CA HIS A 14 -18.18 -24.56 3.16
C HIS A 14 -19.58 -23.98 3.05
N TYR A 15 -20.25 -23.83 4.18
CA TYR A 15 -21.61 -23.30 4.25
C TYR A 15 -21.64 -22.08 5.16
N THR A 16 -22.24 -20.99 4.68
CA THR A 16 -22.51 -19.79 5.48
C THR A 16 -23.97 -19.83 5.94
N ILE A 17 -24.19 -19.99 7.24
CA ILE A 17 -25.52 -20.05 7.85
C ILE A 17 -25.79 -18.74 8.60
N PHE A 18 -26.97 -18.16 8.36
CA PHE A 18 -27.48 -17.01 9.11
C PHE A 18 -28.41 -17.49 10.23
N CYS A 19 -27.88 -17.66 11.44
CA CYS A 19 -28.63 -18.20 12.58
C CYS A 19 -28.29 -17.49 13.90
N LYS A 20 -29.10 -17.70 14.94
CA LYS A 20 -28.75 -17.30 16.30
C LYS A 20 -27.73 -18.29 16.88
N TYR A 21 -26.96 -17.85 17.86
CA TYR A 21 -25.95 -18.69 18.49
C TYR A 21 -26.53 -19.97 19.11
N SER A 22 -27.73 -19.90 19.71
CA SER A 22 -28.43 -21.07 20.28
C SER A 22 -28.83 -22.12 19.23
N GLU A 23 -29.21 -21.67 18.03
CA GLU A 23 -29.58 -22.55 16.92
C GLU A 23 -28.32 -23.19 16.30
N LEU A 24 -27.20 -22.46 16.29
CA LEU A 24 -25.91 -23.00 15.86
C LEU A 24 -25.41 -24.11 16.81
N GLU A 25 -25.56 -23.94 18.13
CA GLU A 25 -25.18 -24.97 19.10
C GLU A 25 -25.99 -26.26 18.90
N GLN A 26 -27.30 -26.15 18.69
CA GLN A 26 -28.15 -27.29 18.36
C GLN A 26 -27.70 -27.97 17.05
N TYR A 27 -27.44 -27.18 16.00
CA TYR A 27 -26.98 -27.71 14.71
C TYR A 27 -25.65 -28.46 14.80
N LEU A 28 -24.71 -28.00 15.64
CA LEU A 28 -23.44 -28.69 15.87
C LEU A 28 -23.57 -29.97 16.71
N ILE A 29 -24.55 -30.02 17.62
CA ILE A 29 -24.88 -31.23 18.40
C ILE A 29 -25.51 -32.28 17.48
N ASP A 30 -26.47 -31.86 16.65
CA ASP A 30 -27.19 -32.75 15.74
C ASP A 30 -26.31 -33.26 14.59
N ASN A 31 -25.28 -32.48 14.20
CA ASN A 31 -24.36 -32.81 13.12
C ASN A 31 -22.90 -32.79 13.64
N PRO A 32 -22.41 -33.87 14.28
CA PRO A 32 -21.07 -33.91 14.87
C PRO A 32 -19.93 -33.84 13.83
N MET A 33 -20.24 -34.03 12.54
CA MET A 33 -19.32 -33.91 11.40
C MET A 33 -19.05 -32.46 11.00
N CYS A 34 -19.88 -31.52 11.48
CA CYS A 34 -19.79 -30.11 11.14
C CYS A 34 -18.97 -29.38 12.19
N LYS A 35 -17.95 -28.63 11.77
CA LYS A 35 -17.16 -27.77 12.66
C LYS A 35 -17.34 -26.31 12.28
N LYS A 36 -17.49 -25.46 13.29
CA LYS A 36 -17.46 -24.01 13.10
C LYS A 36 -16.08 -23.61 12.60
N LEU A 37 -16.04 -22.98 11.42
CA LEU A 37 -14.81 -22.42 10.92
C LEU A 37 -14.55 -21.13 11.69
N ILE A 38 -13.44 -21.08 12.43
CA ILE A 38 -12.89 -19.81 12.88
C ILE A 38 -12.27 -19.19 11.63
N SER A 39 -13.07 -18.48 10.83
CA SER A 39 -12.52 -17.66 9.75
C SER A 39 -11.54 -16.70 10.41
N ALA A 40 -10.28 -16.75 9.99
CA ALA A 40 -9.32 -15.73 10.39
C ALA A 40 -9.93 -14.37 10.04
N PRO A 41 -9.85 -13.34 10.92
CA PRO A 41 -10.14 -11.99 10.48
C PRO A 41 -9.31 -11.76 9.23
N ALA A 42 -9.94 -11.29 8.16
CA ALA A 42 -9.22 -10.94 6.94
C ALA A 42 -8.30 -9.75 7.26
N ILE A 43 -7.12 -10.04 7.83
CA ILE A 43 -5.99 -9.11 7.95
C ILE A 43 -5.32 -9.03 6.56
N VAL A 44 -6.11 -8.95 5.50
CA VAL A 44 -5.60 -8.51 4.20
C VAL A 44 -5.56 -7.00 4.36
N GLY A 45 -4.40 -6.53 4.80
CA GLY A 45 -4.21 -5.27 5.50
C GLY A 45 -4.83 -4.05 4.83
N ASP A 46 -5.97 -3.61 5.37
CA ASP A 46 -6.38 -2.21 5.26
C ASP A 46 -5.64 -1.37 6.32
N HIS A 47 -4.32 -1.42 6.27
CA HIS A 47 -3.50 -0.46 6.99
C HIS A 47 -2.21 -0.22 6.19
N ILE A 48 -2.38 0.33 4.99
CA ILE A 48 -1.31 1.11 4.36
C ILE A 48 -1.10 2.30 5.28
N VAL A 49 -0.11 2.19 6.17
CA VAL A 49 0.42 3.21 7.07
C VAL A 49 0.38 4.58 6.40
N LYS A 50 -0.70 5.34 6.61
CA LYS A 50 -0.94 6.60 5.86
C LYS A 50 -0.45 7.84 6.61
N ARG A 51 0.10 7.66 7.81
CA ARG A 51 0.64 8.73 8.64
C ARG A 51 1.94 8.25 9.24
N MET A 52 3.05 8.70 8.65
CA MET A 52 4.33 8.62 9.33
C MET A 52 4.34 9.65 10.46
N ASP A 53 5.01 9.33 11.57
CA ASP A 53 5.14 10.24 12.71
C ASP A 53 5.73 11.60 12.28
N GLY A 54 5.27 12.68 12.92
CA GLY A 54 5.58 14.05 12.55
C GLY A 54 7.09 14.34 12.54
N GLY A 55 7.82 13.81 13.53
CA GLY A 55 9.27 13.97 13.62
C GLY A 55 10.02 13.28 12.48
N MET A 56 9.63 12.05 12.13
CA MET A 56 10.29 11.32 11.04
C MET A 56 9.99 11.99 9.69
N LYS A 57 8.79 12.54 9.50
CA LYS A 57 8.45 13.32 8.31
C LYS A 57 9.36 14.55 8.14
N GLU A 58 9.66 15.27 9.22
CA GLU A 58 10.56 16.43 9.18
C GLU A 58 11.99 16.04 8.76
N VAL A 59 12.52 14.95 9.33
CA VAL A 59 13.84 14.44 8.97
C VAL A 59 13.88 14.07 7.49
N PHE A 60 12.87 13.35 6.98
CA PHE A 60 12.84 12.98 5.58
C PHE A 60 12.64 14.18 4.64
N SER A 61 11.86 15.19 5.03
CA SER A 61 11.77 16.45 4.29
C SER A 61 13.13 17.13 4.18
N ARG A 62 13.89 17.21 5.29
CA ARG A 62 15.23 17.83 5.29
C ARG A 62 16.23 17.07 4.42
N VAL A 63 16.19 15.74 4.42
CA VAL A 63 17.04 14.90 3.56
C VAL A 63 16.63 15.05 2.09
N ALA A 64 15.33 15.13 1.80
CA ALA A 64 14.78 15.36 0.47
C ALA A 64 15.19 16.73 -0.10
N GLU A 65 15.22 17.78 0.72
CA GLU A 65 15.69 19.11 0.32
C GLU A 65 17.16 19.10 -0.12
N GLY A 66 18.02 18.35 0.57
CA GLY A 66 19.43 18.18 0.20
C GLY A 66 19.64 17.33 -1.06
N HIS A 67 18.67 16.47 -1.39
CA HIS A 67 18.77 15.52 -2.50
C HIS A 67 17.52 15.59 -3.40
N PRO A 68 17.35 16.67 -4.17
CA PRO A 68 16.12 16.94 -4.94
C PRO A 68 15.86 15.96 -6.09
N ASN A 69 16.89 15.23 -6.56
CA ASN A 69 16.77 14.21 -7.62
C ASN A 69 16.67 12.78 -7.06
N SER A 70 16.35 12.63 -5.77
CA SER A 70 16.22 11.31 -5.14
C SER A 70 14.77 10.79 -5.21
N PRO A 71 14.56 9.46 -5.24
CA PRO A 71 13.23 8.87 -5.08
C PRO A 71 12.55 9.24 -3.76
N LEU A 72 13.33 9.70 -2.77
CA LEU A 72 12.84 10.17 -1.48
C LEU A 72 12.18 11.56 -1.62
N ALA A 73 12.77 12.46 -2.39
CA ALA A 73 12.24 13.80 -2.64
C ALA A 73 10.90 13.77 -3.37
N ASP A 74 10.73 12.83 -4.30
CA ASP A 74 9.45 12.60 -4.99
C ASP A 74 8.32 12.16 -4.03
N ARG A 75 8.66 11.51 -2.91
CA ARG A 75 7.69 10.98 -1.92
C ARG A 75 7.38 11.96 -0.80
N PHE A 76 8.38 12.64 -0.25
CA PHE A 76 8.23 13.50 0.93
C PHE A 76 8.14 14.99 0.60
N GLY A 77 8.43 15.35 -0.65
CA GLY A 77 8.37 16.72 -1.13
C GLY A 77 9.71 17.43 -0.98
N ASP A 78 10.00 18.26 -1.97
CA ASP A 78 11.13 19.18 -2.00
C ASP A 78 10.63 20.62 -2.15
N ASN A 79 11.52 21.57 -1.88
CA ASN A 79 11.30 23.00 -2.09
C ASN A 79 11.44 23.44 -3.56
N ARG A 80 11.32 22.55 -4.57
CA ARG A 80 11.37 22.96 -5.98
C ARG A 80 10.13 23.78 -6.33
N THR A 81 10.34 24.87 -7.06
CA THR A 81 9.27 25.71 -7.61
C THR A 81 8.35 24.91 -8.54
N ASN A 82 7.06 25.23 -8.53
CA ASN A 82 6.04 24.62 -9.40
C ASN A 82 6.43 24.56 -10.89
N LYS A 83 7.15 25.58 -11.39
CA LYS A 83 7.67 25.61 -12.78
C LYS A 83 8.61 24.42 -13.06
N LYS A 84 9.54 24.11 -12.15
CA LYS A 84 10.49 23.00 -12.30
C LYS A 84 9.78 21.65 -12.30
N LYS A 85 8.80 21.46 -11.41
CA LYS A 85 7.95 20.24 -11.35
C LYS A 85 7.16 20.03 -12.65
N ARG A 86 6.66 21.11 -13.26
CA ARG A 86 5.98 21.04 -14.57
C ARG A 86 6.92 20.69 -15.71
N VAL A 87 8.12 21.29 -15.76
CA VAL A 87 9.13 20.94 -16.78
C VAL A 87 9.56 19.49 -16.66
N GLU A 88 9.79 19.01 -15.43
CA GLU A 88 10.16 17.62 -15.18
C GLU A 88 9.05 16.64 -15.57
N SER A 89 7.78 16.92 -15.22
CA SER A 89 6.67 16.05 -15.62
C SER A 89 6.46 16.00 -17.14
N VAL A 90 6.69 17.10 -17.85
CA VAL A 90 6.72 17.13 -19.32
C VAL A 90 7.91 16.32 -19.84
N GLY A 91 9.10 16.49 -19.26
CA GLY A 91 10.29 15.70 -19.59
C GLY A 91 10.09 14.20 -19.40
N ARG A 92 9.46 13.78 -18.30
CA ARG A 92 9.11 12.37 -18.03
C ARG A 92 8.13 11.83 -19.08
N LYS A 93 7.07 12.59 -19.42
CA LYS A 93 6.11 12.22 -20.47
C LYS A 93 6.76 11.99 -21.83
N HIS A 94 7.81 12.75 -22.15
CA HIS A 94 8.55 12.65 -23.40
C HIS A 94 9.83 11.81 -23.30
N GLY A 95 10.03 11.06 -22.20
CA GLY A 95 11.16 10.14 -22.02
C GLY A 95 12.53 10.82 -21.86
N LEU A 96 12.57 12.14 -21.63
CA LEU A 96 13.79 12.93 -21.43
C LEU A 96 14.36 12.82 -20.00
N VAL A 97 13.53 12.38 -19.05
CA VAL A 97 13.89 12.16 -17.65
C VAL A 97 13.59 10.70 -17.32
N LYS A 98 14.60 9.94 -16.89
CA LYS A 98 14.42 8.54 -16.46
C LYS A 98 14.06 8.49 -14.97
N ASP A 99 12.99 7.80 -14.64
CA ASP A 99 12.58 7.57 -13.25
C ASP A 99 13.60 6.66 -12.53
N GLY A 100 14.01 7.05 -11.32
CA GLY A 100 14.68 6.15 -10.37
C GLY A 100 16.21 6.18 -10.28
N SER A 101 16.90 7.11 -10.94
CA SER A 101 18.35 7.29 -10.76
C SER A 101 18.67 8.71 -10.30
N GLN A 102 19.56 8.84 -9.31
CA GLN A 102 20.13 10.14 -8.96
C GLN A 102 20.76 10.71 -10.22
N VAL A 103 20.14 11.72 -10.83
CA VAL A 103 20.78 12.49 -11.90
C VAL A 103 21.89 13.27 -11.21
N VAL A 104 23.09 12.67 -11.16
CA VAL A 104 24.32 13.34 -10.80
C VAL A 104 24.58 14.42 -11.86
N PRO A 105 24.79 15.69 -11.48
CA PRO A 105 24.97 16.78 -12.42
C PRO A 105 26.39 16.75 -12.98
N ASN A 106 26.72 15.75 -13.80
CA ASN A 106 27.99 15.70 -14.52
C ASN A 106 27.81 15.96 -16.03
N LEU A 107 26.69 16.56 -16.44
CA LEU A 107 26.48 17.01 -17.83
C LEU A 107 26.39 18.54 -17.94
N SER A 108 27.24 19.26 -17.20
CA SER A 108 27.65 20.60 -17.60
C SER A 108 28.95 20.50 -18.39
N ASN A 109 28.87 20.27 -19.71
CA ASN A 109 29.82 20.74 -20.74
C ASN A 109 29.65 19.98 -22.07
N THR A 110 28.50 20.08 -22.72
CA THR A 110 28.39 19.70 -24.15
C THR A 110 27.35 20.56 -24.87
N TYR A 111 27.59 21.87 -24.89
CA TYR A 111 27.34 22.65 -26.09
C TYR A 111 28.41 23.74 -26.15
N LYS A 112 29.47 23.47 -26.92
CA LYS A 112 30.30 24.55 -27.47
C LYS A 112 29.52 25.11 -28.65
N THR A 113 28.90 26.26 -28.46
CA THR A 113 28.42 27.08 -29.57
C THR A 113 29.66 27.53 -30.35
N THR A 114 29.75 27.13 -31.63
CA THR A 114 30.58 27.84 -32.62
C THR A 114 29.80 29.03 -33.11
#